data_AF-A0A1W1Z3V3-F1
#
_entry.id   AF-A0A1W1Z3V3-F1
#
_cell.length_a   1.000
_cell.length_b   1.000
_cell.length_c   1.000
_cell.angle_alpha   90.00
_cell.angle_beta   90.00
_cell.angle_gamma   90.00
#
_symmetry.space_group_name_H-M   'P 1'
#
loop_
_entity.id
_entity.type
_entity.pdbx_description
1 polymer ?
#
loop_
_entity_poly.entity_id
_entity_poly.type
_entity_poly.pdbx_seq_one_letter_code
_entity_poly.pdbx_strand_id
1 'polypeptide(L)'
;MSLNSAAVNSRQRIATNTLVKIAVLGVIARIVMFLEFPLPLFPTFLKLDLSDIVCLIGAFALGPIAGMGIEFVKCLLHVLTGGLASTGGVGDLANFIVGSAFVVSAGWYYKTHKSKKGAYISLLIGAVALPVAGALVNYFVTLPLYALVLGFTEEMIVGMSSAVIPAIHDKLTLILYAFTPFNLIKSIIICLITLPLYKKLSPLLHKL
;
A
#
# COMPACT_ATOMS: atom_id res chain seq x y z
N MET A 1 -13.62 41.40 -11.26
CA MET A 1 -14.26 40.54 -10.24
C MET A 1 -14.74 39.18 -10.78
N SER A 2 -15.14 39.04 -12.07
CA SER A 2 -15.63 37.76 -12.64
C SER A 2 -14.55 36.73 -13.02
N LEU A 3 -13.31 37.14 -13.31
CA LEU A 3 -12.23 36.20 -13.64
C LEU A 3 -11.83 35.33 -12.43
N ASN A 4 -11.92 35.88 -11.21
CA ASN A 4 -11.63 35.14 -9.99
C ASN A 4 -12.71 34.09 -9.68
N SER A 5 -13.99 34.34 -9.98
CA SER A 5 -15.05 33.35 -9.72
C SER A 5 -14.98 32.17 -10.68
N ALA A 6 -14.65 32.38 -11.96
CA ALA A 6 -14.45 31.30 -12.93
C ALA A 6 -13.22 30.42 -12.59
N ALA A 7 -12.12 31.03 -12.14
CA ALA A 7 -10.92 30.31 -11.69
C ALA A 7 -11.18 29.49 -10.40
N VAL A 8 -11.96 30.04 -9.46
CA VAL A 8 -12.38 29.32 -8.25
C VAL A 8 -13.29 28.13 -8.60
N ASN A 9 -14.29 28.34 -9.47
CA ASN A 9 -15.24 27.30 -9.87
C ASN A 9 -14.55 26.15 -10.63
N SER A 10 -13.57 26.45 -11.49
CA SER A 10 -12.80 25.43 -12.21
C SER A 10 -11.90 24.62 -11.26
N ARG A 11 -11.21 25.28 -10.31
CA ARG A 11 -10.41 24.60 -9.29
C ARG A 11 -11.27 23.70 -8.41
N GLN A 12 -12.46 24.15 -8.00
CA GLN A 12 -13.41 23.34 -7.24
C GLN A 12 -13.87 22.11 -8.03
N ARG A 13 -14.23 22.26 -9.32
CA ARG A 13 -14.59 21.12 -10.18
C ARG A 13 -13.46 20.10 -10.33
N ILE A 14 -12.21 20.55 -10.49
CA ILE A 14 -11.04 19.67 -10.57
C ILE A 14 -10.84 18.92 -9.24
N ALA A 15 -10.98 19.61 -8.11
CA ALA A 15 -10.90 19.00 -6.78
C ALA A 15 -11.98 17.93 -6.58
N THR A 16 -13.25 18.24 -6.90
CA THR A 16 -14.36 17.29 -6.82
C THR A 16 -14.14 16.07 -7.72
N ASN A 17 -13.72 16.28 -8.97
CA ASN A 17 -13.41 15.18 -9.89
C ASN A 17 -12.28 14.27 -9.36
N THR A 18 -11.27 14.86 -8.71
CA THR A 18 -10.18 14.09 -8.10
C THR A 18 -10.67 13.27 -6.92
N LEU A 19 -11.49 13.85 -6.04
CA LEU A 19 -12.10 13.14 -4.91
C LEU A 19 -12.97 11.96 -5.36
N VAL A 20 -13.81 12.15 -6.38
CA VAL A 20 -14.64 11.07 -6.93
C VAL A 20 -13.78 9.94 -7.47
N LYS A 21 -12.70 10.25 -8.22
CA LYS A 21 -11.78 9.22 -8.72
C LYS A 21 -11.06 8.48 -7.60
N ILE A 22 -10.64 9.19 -6.54
CA ILE A 22 -10.03 8.58 -5.35
C ILE A 22 -11.02 7.60 -4.71
N ALA A 23 -12.28 7.99 -4.52
CA ALA A 23 -13.30 7.13 -3.91
C ALA A 23 -13.57 5.88 -4.76
N VAL A 24 -13.78 6.04 -6.07
CA VAL A 24 -14.04 4.92 -6.99
C VAL A 24 -12.84 3.96 -7.05
N LEU A 25 -11.63 4.49 -7.22
CA LEU A 25 -10.42 3.68 -7.26
C LEU A 25 -10.16 3.01 -5.90
N GLY A 26 -10.49 3.67 -4.78
CA GLY A 26 -10.38 3.09 -3.44
C GLY A 26 -11.32 1.91 -3.23
N VAL A 27 -12.56 2.00 -3.73
CA VAL A 27 -13.51 0.87 -3.74
C VAL A 27 -12.99 -0.27 -4.62
N ILE A 28 -12.46 0.03 -5.81
CA ILE A 28 -11.86 -0.99 -6.69
C ILE A 28 -10.66 -1.67 -5.99
N ALA A 29 -9.77 -0.88 -5.37
CA ALA A 29 -8.64 -1.40 -4.61
C ALA A 29 -9.13 -2.34 -3.48
N ARG A 30 -10.18 -1.94 -2.76
CA ARG A 30 -10.80 -2.78 -1.73
C ARG A 30 -11.36 -4.08 -2.30
N ILE A 31 -12.00 -4.04 -3.48
CA ILE A 31 -12.50 -5.24 -4.14
C ILE A 31 -11.34 -6.19 -4.48
N VAL A 32 -10.26 -5.65 -5.04
CA VAL A 32 -9.04 -6.43 -5.34
C VAL A 32 -8.42 -7.02 -4.07
N MET A 33 -8.47 -6.29 -2.94
CA MET A 33 -7.97 -6.75 -1.66
C MET A 33 -8.72 -7.98 -1.11
N PHE A 34 -9.95 -8.28 -1.56
CA PHE A 34 -10.60 -9.55 -1.19
C PHE A 34 -9.87 -10.79 -1.70
N LEU A 35 -9.04 -10.64 -2.74
CA LEU A 35 -8.19 -11.70 -3.28
C LEU A 35 -6.86 -11.80 -2.54
N GLU A 36 -6.84 -11.45 -1.25
CA GLU A 36 -5.67 -11.61 -0.40
C GLU A 36 -5.46 -13.08 -0.01
N PHE A 37 -4.21 -13.53 0.00
CA PHE A 37 -3.86 -14.90 0.37
C PHE A 37 -2.50 -14.96 1.09
N PRO A 38 -2.31 -15.90 2.03
CA PRO A 38 -1.02 -16.11 2.64
C PRO A 38 -0.02 -16.69 1.62
N LEU A 39 1.24 -16.29 1.72
CA LEU A 39 2.30 -16.89 0.91
C LEU A 39 2.85 -18.17 1.57
N PRO A 40 3.18 -19.21 0.79
CA PRO A 40 3.96 -20.33 1.31
C PRO A 40 5.27 -19.84 1.94
N LEU A 41 5.73 -20.51 2.99
CA LEU A 41 6.96 -20.18 3.75
C LEU A 41 6.86 -18.93 4.64
N PHE A 42 5.72 -18.25 4.71
CA PHE A 42 5.49 -17.13 5.61
C PHE A 42 4.39 -17.43 6.63
N PRO A 43 4.40 -16.78 7.81
CA PRO A 43 3.29 -16.85 8.74
C PRO A 43 1.96 -16.45 8.09
N THR A 44 0.87 -17.15 8.42
CA THR A 44 -0.44 -16.99 7.76
C THR A 44 -1.10 -15.64 7.96
N PHE A 45 -0.65 -14.85 8.92
CA PHE A 45 -1.10 -13.48 9.13
C PHE A 45 -0.49 -12.49 8.12
N LEU A 46 0.58 -12.86 7.41
CA LEU A 46 1.14 -12.08 6.30
C LEU A 46 0.44 -12.47 5.00
N LYS A 47 -0.45 -11.59 4.53
CA LYS A 47 -1.23 -11.82 3.32
C LYS A 47 -0.79 -10.92 2.18
N LEU A 48 -0.58 -11.53 1.03
CA LEU A 48 -0.31 -10.83 -0.22
C LEU A 48 -1.64 -10.46 -0.85
N ASP A 49 -1.75 -9.20 -1.26
CA ASP A 49 -2.89 -8.68 -2.01
C ASP A 49 -2.36 -7.84 -3.20
N LEU A 50 -3.18 -7.72 -4.24
CA LEU A 50 -2.83 -6.99 -5.46
C LEU A 50 -3.44 -5.58 -5.52
N SER A 51 -4.03 -5.10 -4.42
CA SER A 51 -4.78 -3.85 -4.40
C SER A 51 -3.90 -2.61 -4.59
N ASP A 52 -2.64 -2.67 -4.13
CA ASP A 52 -1.67 -1.58 -4.24
C ASP A 52 -1.34 -1.22 -5.70
N ILE A 53 -1.62 -2.12 -6.65
CA ILE A 53 -1.55 -1.84 -8.09
C ILE A 53 -2.52 -0.71 -8.46
N VAL A 54 -3.75 -0.75 -7.91
CA VAL A 54 -4.77 0.27 -8.15
C VAL A 54 -4.33 1.61 -7.57
N CYS A 55 -3.74 1.59 -6.37
CA CYS A 55 -3.21 2.77 -5.69
C CYS A 55 -2.03 3.40 -6.47
N LEU A 56 -1.12 2.58 -7.00
CA LEU A 56 -0.02 3.02 -7.86
C LEU A 56 -0.50 3.62 -9.18
N ILE A 57 -1.46 2.99 -9.85
CA ILE A 57 -2.07 3.53 -11.07
C ILE A 57 -2.70 4.89 -10.76
N GLY A 58 -3.42 4.99 -9.65
CA GLY A 58 -3.97 6.24 -9.14
C GLY A 58 -2.91 7.30 -8.88
N ALA A 59 -1.78 6.93 -8.27
CA ALA A 59 -0.67 7.84 -8.04
C ALA A 59 -0.03 8.34 -9.34
N PHE A 60 0.11 7.49 -10.34
CA PHE A 60 0.66 7.85 -11.64
C PHE A 60 -0.32 8.72 -12.45
N ALA A 61 -1.62 8.53 -12.25
CA ALA A 61 -2.70 9.28 -12.90
C ALA A 61 -2.92 10.67 -12.29
N LEU A 62 -3.07 10.71 -10.96
CA LEU A 62 -3.63 11.84 -10.22
C LEU A 62 -2.60 12.49 -9.27
N GLY A 63 -1.44 11.86 -9.11
CA GLY A 63 -0.37 12.30 -8.23
C GLY A 63 -0.30 11.50 -6.92
N PRO A 64 0.84 11.58 -6.21
CA PRO A 64 1.16 10.73 -5.06
C PRO A 64 0.14 10.86 -3.91
N ILE A 65 -0.37 12.06 -3.65
CA ILE A 65 -1.36 12.30 -2.59
C ILE A 65 -2.71 11.65 -2.93
N ALA A 66 -3.11 11.64 -4.20
CA ALA A 66 -4.30 10.92 -4.62
C ALA A 66 -4.12 9.41 -4.49
N GLY A 67 -2.92 8.89 -4.81
CA GLY A 67 -2.56 7.50 -4.55
C GLY A 67 -2.67 7.11 -3.07
N MET A 68 -2.13 7.93 -2.16
CA MET A 68 -2.31 7.76 -0.72
C MET A 68 -3.79 7.82 -0.30
N GLY A 69 -4.58 8.71 -0.91
CA GLY A 69 -6.02 8.77 -0.66
C GLY A 69 -6.76 7.49 -1.07
N ILE A 70 -6.36 6.86 -2.18
CA ILE A 70 -6.92 5.58 -2.65
C ILE A 70 -6.56 4.47 -1.65
N GLU A 71 -5.30 4.44 -1.21
CA GLU A 71 -4.79 3.52 -0.18
C GLU A 71 -5.56 3.67 1.14
N PHE A 72 -5.83 4.91 1.56
CA PHE A 72 -6.62 5.20 2.75
C PHE A 72 -8.05 4.66 2.63
N VAL A 73 -8.75 4.95 1.54
CA VAL A 73 -10.12 4.47 1.31
C VAL A 73 -10.16 2.94 1.28
N LYS A 74 -9.18 2.31 0.62
CA LYS A 74 -9.02 0.84 0.59
C LYS A 74 -8.97 0.27 2.01
N CYS A 75 -8.02 0.70 2.83
CA CYS A 75 -7.80 0.17 4.17
C CYS A 75 -8.99 0.49 5.10
N LEU A 76 -9.54 1.70 5.01
CA LEU A 76 -10.73 2.07 5.79
C LEU A 76 -11.91 1.14 5.50
N LEU A 77 -12.18 0.85 4.22
CA LEU A 77 -13.24 -0.08 3.85
C LEU A 77 -12.92 -1.50 4.32
N HIS A 78 -11.66 -1.94 4.31
CA HIS A 78 -11.29 -3.27 4.82
C HIS A 78 -11.53 -3.39 6.32
N VAL A 79 -11.10 -2.41 7.11
CA VAL A 79 -11.39 -2.30 8.56
C VAL A 79 -12.89 -2.45 8.82
N LEU A 80 -13.72 -1.67 8.11
CA LEU A 80 -15.17 -1.62 8.30
C LEU A 80 -15.91 -2.90 7.86
N THR A 81 -15.32 -3.71 6.99
CA THR A 81 -16.00 -4.88 6.38
C THR A 81 -15.40 -6.22 6.77
N GLY A 82 -14.40 -6.25 7.68
CA GLY A 82 -13.83 -7.51 8.19
C GLY A 82 -12.49 -7.39 8.90
N GLY A 83 -11.72 -6.32 8.66
CA GLY A 83 -10.40 -6.10 9.25
C GLY A 83 -10.41 -5.97 10.78
N LEU A 84 -11.45 -5.35 11.36
CA LEU A 84 -11.62 -5.27 12.81
C LEU A 84 -11.77 -6.64 13.46
N ALA A 85 -12.52 -7.55 12.84
CA ALA A 85 -12.80 -8.87 13.39
C ALA A 85 -11.58 -9.81 13.33
N SER A 86 -10.58 -9.52 12.47
CA SER A 86 -9.40 -10.37 12.28
C SER A 86 -8.17 -9.88 13.04
N THR A 87 -7.84 -8.59 12.93
CA THR A 87 -6.60 -8.01 13.48
C THR A 87 -6.82 -6.82 14.42
N GLY A 88 -8.07 -6.52 14.78
CA GLY A 88 -8.40 -5.32 15.55
C GLY A 88 -8.07 -4.01 14.82
N GLY A 89 -7.90 -4.05 13.49
CA GLY A 89 -7.48 -2.91 12.66
C GLY A 89 -5.97 -2.62 12.65
N VAL A 90 -5.16 -3.39 13.40
CA VAL A 90 -3.70 -3.18 13.45
C VAL A 90 -3.04 -3.54 12.12
N GLY A 91 -3.46 -4.65 11.50
CA GLY A 91 -2.95 -5.07 10.20
C GLY A 91 -3.29 -4.07 9.09
N ASP A 92 -4.50 -3.51 9.14
CA ASP A 92 -4.96 -2.48 8.20
C ASP A 92 -4.18 -1.17 8.32
N LEU A 93 -3.88 -0.75 9.55
CA LEU A 93 -3.04 0.42 9.80
C LEU A 93 -1.63 0.21 9.25
N ALA A 94 -1.05 -0.97 9.49
CA ALA A 94 0.24 -1.33 8.93
C ALA A 94 0.21 -1.33 7.39
N ASN A 95 -0.83 -1.93 6.78
CA ASN A 95 -1.01 -1.95 5.33
C ASN A 95 -1.11 -0.51 4.77
N PHE A 96 -1.92 0.36 5.40
CA PHE A 96 -2.04 1.75 4.99
C PHE A 96 -0.71 2.51 5.03
N ILE A 97 0.07 2.41 6.11
CA ILE A 97 1.32 3.17 6.24
C ILE A 97 2.37 2.63 5.25
N VAL A 98 2.52 1.31 5.16
CA VAL A 98 3.51 0.65 4.30
C VAL A 98 3.16 0.82 2.82
N GLY A 99 1.89 0.62 2.46
CA GLY A 99 1.36 0.87 1.12
C GLY A 99 1.45 2.35 0.73
N SER A 100 1.20 3.28 1.67
CA SER A 100 1.39 4.71 1.41
C SER A 100 2.86 5.05 1.15
N ALA A 101 3.80 4.51 1.93
CA ALA A 101 5.23 4.71 1.69
C ALA A 101 5.64 4.23 0.29
N PHE A 102 5.12 3.07 -0.14
CA PHE A 102 5.31 2.53 -1.47
C PHE A 102 4.73 3.44 -2.57
N VAL A 103 3.45 3.76 -2.48
CA VAL A 103 2.68 4.49 -3.51
C VAL A 103 3.16 5.94 -3.64
N VAL A 104 3.44 6.61 -2.52
CA VAL A 104 3.87 8.01 -2.50
C VAL A 104 5.28 8.14 -3.06
N SER A 105 6.22 7.30 -2.62
CA SER A 105 7.61 7.37 -3.10
C SER A 105 7.70 7.12 -4.61
N ALA A 106 7.01 6.10 -5.10
CA ALA A 106 6.91 5.81 -6.54
C ALA A 106 6.22 6.95 -7.30
N GLY A 107 5.07 7.40 -6.81
CA GLY A 107 4.26 8.45 -7.43
C GLY A 107 4.98 9.80 -7.49
N TRP A 108 5.79 10.14 -6.49
CA TRP A 108 6.52 11.40 -6.45
C TRP A 108 7.57 11.50 -7.57
N TYR A 109 8.35 10.43 -7.75
CA TYR A 109 9.31 10.36 -8.84
C TYR A 109 8.61 10.39 -10.21
N TYR A 110 7.50 9.66 -10.36
CA TYR A 110 6.79 9.57 -11.64
C TYR A 110 6.17 10.91 -12.04
N LYS A 111 5.64 11.66 -11.06
CA LYS A 111 5.00 12.97 -11.27
C LYS A 111 5.88 13.93 -12.07
N THR A 112 7.19 13.91 -11.84
CA THR A 112 8.17 14.78 -12.52
C THR A 112 8.86 14.11 -13.70
N HIS A 113 8.79 12.77 -13.84
CA HIS A 113 9.49 12.00 -14.87
C HIS A 113 8.53 11.14 -15.72
N LYS A 114 7.38 11.69 -16.13
CA LYS A 114 6.30 10.97 -16.83
C LYS A 114 6.77 10.34 -18.17
N SER A 115 7.30 9.13 -18.09
CA SER A 115 7.84 8.36 -19.22
C SER A 115 7.91 6.87 -18.85
N LYS A 116 8.10 6.00 -19.85
CA LYS A 116 8.34 4.56 -19.59
C LYS A 116 9.53 4.35 -18.65
N LYS A 117 10.67 5.03 -18.90
CA LYS A 117 11.86 4.97 -18.05
C LYS A 117 11.55 5.44 -16.63
N GLY A 118 10.81 6.55 -16.51
CA GLY A 118 10.40 7.08 -15.22
C GLY A 118 9.50 6.12 -14.44
N ALA A 119 8.59 5.41 -15.10
CA ALA A 119 7.75 4.39 -14.46
C ALA A 119 8.59 3.24 -13.88
N TYR A 120 9.61 2.75 -14.60
CA TYR A 120 10.52 1.72 -14.06
C TYR A 120 11.27 2.20 -12.82
N ILE A 121 11.83 3.42 -12.86
CA ILE A 121 12.59 3.98 -11.73
C ILE A 121 11.67 4.25 -10.54
N SER A 122 10.46 4.77 -10.77
CA SER A 122 9.44 4.94 -9.74
C SER A 122 9.10 3.63 -9.02
N LEU A 123 8.89 2.56 -9.79
CA LEU A 123 8.57 1.26 -9.22
C LEU A 123 9.76 0.70 -8.42
N LEU A 124 10.99 0.90 -8.87
CA LEU A 124 12.18 0.52 -8.10
C LEU A 124 12.29 1.30 -6.79
N ILE A 125 12.08 2.62 -6.81
CA ILE A 125 12.07 3.46 -5.61
C ILE A 125 11.02 2.96 -4.62
N GLY A 126 9.80 2.71 -5.11
CA GLY A 126 8.74 2.13 -4.30
C GLY A 126 9.13 0.76 -3.74
N ALA A 127 9.67 -0.12 -4.58
CA ALA A 127 10.01 -1.49 -4.19
C ALA A 127 11.04 -1.56 -3.05
N VAL A 128 11.88 -0.54 -2.92
CA VAL A 128 12.80 -0.34 -1.78
C VAL A 128 12.09 0.32 -0.59
N ALA A 129 11.26 1.34 -0.83
CA ALA A 129 10.55 2.04 0.23
C ALA A 129 9.60 1.13 1.03
N LEU A 130 8.92 0.18 0.35
CA LEU A 130 7.96 -0.74 0.96
C LEU A 130 8.60 -1.61 2.06
N PRO A 131 9.65 -2.43 1.81
CA PRO A 131 10.28 -3.24 2.86
C PRO A 131 10.94 -2.41 3.96
N VAL A 132 11.51 -1.24 3.63
CA VAL A 132 12.09 -0.34 4.65
C VAL A 132 11.01 0.20 5.60
N ALA A 133 9.93 0.76 5.05
CA ALA A 133 8.79 1.22 5.84
C ALA A 133 8.15 0.05 6.59
N GLY A 134 8.01 -1.10 5.94
CA GLY A 134 7.50 -2.33 6.53
C GLY A 134 8.31 -2.79 7.74
N ALA A 135 9.64 -2.77 7.65
CA ALA A 135 10.49 -3.14 8.78
C ALA A 135 10.30 -2.18 9.96
N LEU A 136 10.31 -0.87 9.71
CA LEU A 136 10.15 0.16 10.74
C LEU A 136 8.75 0.12 11.38
N VAL A 137 7.70 0.10 10.57
CA VAL A 137 6.31 0.07 11.05
C VAL A 137 6.06 -1.21 11.83
N ASN A 138 6.51 -2.38 11.35
CA ASN A 138 6.28 -3.62 12.07
C ASN A 138 7.05 -3.68 13.39
N TYR A 139 8.29 -3.17 13.42
CA TYR A 139 9.07 -3.15 14.65
C TYR A 139 8.51 -2.18 15.70
N PHE A 140 8.22 -0.93 15.31
CA PHE A 140 7.90 0.15 16.26
C PHE A 140 6.40 0.36 16.50
N VAL A 141 5.55 -0.07 15.57
CA VAL A 141 4.10 0.20 15.62
C VAL A 141 3.31 -1.09 15.69
N THR A 142 3.41 -1.96 14.68
CA THR A 142 2.53 -3.13 14.55
C THR A 142 2.66 -4.10 15.72
N LEU A 143 3.88 -4.54 16.07
CA LEU A 143 4.09 -5.53 17.13
C LEU A 143 3.68 -4.99 18.52
N PRO A 144 4.09 -3.78 18.95
CA PRO A 144 3.59 -3.20 20.20
C PRO A 144 2.06 -3.01 20.21
N LEU A 145 1.48 -2.61 19.07
CA LEU A 145 0.04 -2.36 18.99
C LEU A 145 -0.78 -3.65 19.02
N TYR A 146 -0.28 -4.75 18.45
CA TYR A 146 -0.91 -6.06 18.60
C TYR A 146 -0.98 -6.52 20.06
N ALA A 147 0.10 -6.30 20.82
CA ALA A 147 0.10 -6.61 22.26
C ALA A 147 -0.93 -5.77 23.01
N LEU A 148 -1.06 -4.48 22.67
CA LEU A 148 -2.00 -3.56 23.33
C LEU A 148 -3.46 -3.84 23.00
N VAL A 149 -3.78 -4.11 21.73
CA VAL A 149 -5.17 -4.20 21.24
C VAL A 149 -5.73 -5.62 21.35
N LEU A 150 -4.91 -6.64 21.10
CA LEU A 150 -5.35 -8.05 21.06
C LEU A 150 -4.72 -8.93 22.15
N GLY A 151 -3.79 -8.39 22.95
CA GLY A 151 -3.06 -9.18 23.94
C GLY A 151 -2.04 -10.17 23.32
N PHE A 152 -1.77 -10.06 22.02
CA PHE A 152 -0.76 -10.90 21.36
C PHE A 152 0.63 -10.37 21.68
N THR A 153 1.29 -10.99 22.65
CA THR A 153 2.64 -10.58 23.05
C THR A 153 3.64 -10.82 21.92
N GLU A 154 4.76 -10.10 21.97
CA GLU A 154 5.83 -10.27 20.99
C GLU A 154 6.35 -11.71 20.99
N GLU A 155 6.43 -12.39 22.15
CA GLU A 155 6.85 -13.79 22.21
C GLU A 155 5.86 -14.73 21.51
N MET A 156 4.55 -14.46 21.59
CA MET A 156 3.54 -15.25 20.90
C MET A 156 3.70 -15.16 19.38
N ILE A 157 3.87 -13.94 18.85
CA ILE A 157 4.03 -13.72 17.40
C ILE A 157 5.36 -14.32 16.91
N VAL A 158 6.43 -14.17 17.69
CA VAL A 158 7.72 -14.83 17.43
C VAL A 158 7.52 -16.34 17.39
N GLY A 159 6.92 -16.95 18.41
CA GLY A 159 6.70 -18.40 18.47
C GLY A 159 5.87 -18.95 17.32
N MET A 160 4.78 -18.25 16.94
CA MET A 160 3.98 -18.60 15.76
C MET A 160 4.81 -18.56 14.46
N SER A 161 5.72 -17.59 14.36
CA SER A 161 6.54 -17.40 13.18
C SER A 161 7.71 -18.40 13.13
N SER A 162 8.30 -18.74 14.28
CA SER A 162 9.36 -19.75 14.42
C SER A 162 8.90 -21.14 13.98
N ALA A 163 7.62 -21.46 14.13
CA ALA A 163 7.04 -22.71 13.65
C ALA A 163 7.08 -22.86 12.12
N VAL A 164 7.10 -21.73 11.39
CA VAL A 164 7.19 -21.70 9.92
C VAL A 164 8.62 -21.43 9.46
N ILE A 165 9.34 -20.54 10.15
CA ILE A 165 10.69 -20.12 9.83
C ILE A 165 11.59 -20.32 11.08
N PRO A 166 12.30 -21.46 11.18
CA PRO A 166 13.06 -21.81 12.39
C PRO A 166 14.16 -20.81 12.79
N ALA A 167 14.62 -19.96 11.87
CA ALA A 167 15.63 -18.92 12.13
C ALA A 167 15.09 -17.72 12.93
N ILE A 168 13.79 -17.67 13.20
CA ILE A 168 13.16 -16.61 14.02
C ILE A 168 13.25 -17.01 15.48
N HIS A 169 13.87 -16.16 16.30
CA HIS A 169 14.06 -16.39 17.74
C HIS A 169 13.68 -15.19 18.60
N ASP A 170 13.58 -14.01 18.00
CA ASP A 170 13.28 -12.75 18.67
C ASP A 170 12.58 -11.79 17.70
N LYS A 171 12.21 -10.62 18.21
CA LYS A 171 11.57 -9.56 17.43
C LYS A 171 12.39 -9.11 16.22
N LEU A 172 13.70 -9.00 16.34
CA LEU A 172 14.55 -8.50 15.25
C LEU A 172 14.63 -9.53 14.13
N THR A 173 14.88 -10.80 14.46
CA THR A 173 14.90 -11.91 13.51
C THR A 173 13.54 -12.13 12.86
N LEU A 174 12.43 -11.90 13.58
CA LEU A 174 11.08 -11.87 12.99
C LEU A 174 10.95 -10.79 11.91
N ILE A 175 11.42 -9.56 12.16
CA ILE A 175 11.39 -8.50 11.15
C ILE A 175 12.28 -8.85 9.95
N LEU A 176 13.48 -9.37 10.19
CA LEU A 176 14.47 -9.65 9.14
C LEU A 176 14.11 -10.86 8.29
N TYR A 177 13.53 -11.92 8.87
CA TYR A 177 13.28 -13.19 8.16
C TYR A 177 11.82 -13.40 7.75
N ALA A 178 10.85 -12.71 8.33
CA ALA A 178 9.46 -12.75 7.89
C ALA A 178 9.04 -11.46 7.20
N PHE A 179 8.93 -10.35 7.95
CA PHE A 179 8.30 -9.12 7.44
C PHE A 179 9.06 -8.48 6.26
N THR A 180 10.38 -8.38 6.36
CA THR A 180 11.22 -7.75 5.33
C THR A 180 11.19 -8.54 4.00
N PRO A 181 11.49 -9.85 3.98
CA PRO A 181 11.43 -10.63 2.74
C PRO A 181 10.01 -10.75 2.20
N PHE A 182 8.99 -10.86 3.06
CA PHE A 182 7.60 -10.84 2.63
C PHE A 182 7.27 -9.54 1.87
N ASN A 183 7.62 -8.39 2.45
CA ASN A 183 7.38 -7.08 1.84
C ASN A 183 8.19 -6.87 0.56
N LEU A 184 9.40 -7.41 0.48
CA LEU A 184 10.20 -7.40 -0.75
C LEU A 184 9.54 -8.23 -1.86
N ILE A 185 9.05 -9.43 -1.55
CA ILE A 185 8.34 -10.27 -2.52
C ILE A 185 7.04 -9.59 -2.96
N LYS A 186 6.26 -9.05 -2.00
CA LYS A 186 5.04 -8.30 -2.26
C LYS A 186 5.31 -7.14 -3.23
N SER A 187 6.33 -6.33 -2.96
CA SER A 187 6.66 -5.18 -3.80
C SER A 187 7.09 -5.60 -5.21
N ILE A 188 7.91 -6.64 -5.35
CA ILE A 188 8.32 -7.19 -6.65
C ILE A 188 7.11 -7.65 -7.47
N ILE A 189 6.21 -8.43 -6.87
CA ILE A 189 5.01 -8.94 -7.56
C ILE A 189 4.15 -7.77 -8.04
N ILE A 190 3.88 -6.80 -7.15
CA ILE A 190 3.09 -5.62 -7.51
C ILE A 190 3.75 -4.82 -8.64
N CYS A 191 5.07 -4.60 -8.58
CA CYS A 191 5.79 -3.91 -9.64
C CYS A 191 5.71 -4.64 -10.98
N LEU A 192 5.91 -5.96 -11.00
CA LEU A 192 5.87 -6.78 -12.21
C LEU A 192 4.49 -6.73 -12.89
N ILE A 193 3.41 -6.73 -12.12
CA ILE A 193 2.04 -6.65 -12.65
C ILE A 193 1.68 -5.21 -13.05
N THR A 194 2.19 -4.21 -12.34
CA THR A 194 1.90 -2.79 -12.64
C THR A 194 2.51 -2.36 -13.97
N LEU A 195 3.70 -2.84 -14.34
CA LEU A 195 4.40 -2.46 -15.57
C LEU A 195 3.60 -2.67 -16.89
N PRO A 196 3.03 -3.86 -17.18
CA PRO A 196 2.21 -4.04 -18.37
C PRO A 196 0.90 -3.25 -18.32
N LEU A 197 0.29 -3.09 -17.14
CA LEU A 197 -0.92 -2.29 -16.96
C LEU A 197 -0.65 -0.81 -17.23
N TYR A 198 0.48 -0.29 -16.76
CA TYR A 198 0.94 1.06 -17.05
C TYR A 198 1.01 1.32 -18.56
N LYS A 199 1.59 0.41 -19.36
CA LYS A 199 1.66 0.59 -20.81
C LYS A 199 0.28 0.74 -21.46
N LYS A 200 -0.71 -0.03 -21.00
CA LYS A 200 -2.10 0.03 -21.49
C LYS A 200 -2.81 1.32 -21.07
N LEU A 201 -2.55 1.80 -19.85
CA LEU A 201 -3.20 2.97 -19.29
C LEU A 201 -2.49 4.29 -19.61
N SER A 202 -1.20 4.26 -19.95
CA SER A 202 -0.36 5.44 -20.24
C SER A 202 -1.02 6.44 -21.20
N PRO A 203 -1.63 6.06 -22.33
CA PRO A 203 -2.32 7.02 -23.22
C PRO A 203 -3.46 7.78 -22.54
N LEU A 204 -4.15 7.17 -21.57
CA LEU A 204 -5.19 7.81 -20.76
C LEU A 204 -4.57 8.68 -19.65
N LEU A 205 -3.51 8.19 -19.01
CA LEU A 205 -2.79 8.90 -17.94
C LEU A 205 -2.11 10.20 -18.40
N HIS A 206 -1.69 10.27 -19.67
CA HIS A 206 -1.08 11.47 -20.25
C HIS A 206 -2.10 12.47 -20.83
N LYS A 207 -3.38 12.09 -20.94
CA LYS A 207 -4.48 12.97 -21.37
C LYS A 207 -5.21 13.64 -20.21
N LEU A 208 -5.08 13.09 -19.01
CA LEU A 208 -5.60 13.64 -17.74
C LEU A 208 -4.67 14.72 -17.17
#